data_AF-A0A8S0V3G4-F1
#
_entry.id   AF-A0A8S0V3G4-F1
#
_cell.length_a   1.000
_cell.length_b   1.000
_cell.length_c   1.000
_cell.angle_alpha   90.00
_cell.angle_beta   90.00
_cell.angle_gamma   90.00
#
_symmetry.space_group_name_H-M   'P 1'
#
loop_
_entity.id
_entity.type
_entity.pdbx_description
1 polymer ?
#
loop_
_entity_poly.entity_id
_entity_poly.type
_entity_poly.pdbx_seq_one_letter_code
_entity_poly.pdbx_strand_id
1 'polypeptide(L)'
;MVASIVRTLQLNPTTLSPISRPLLFFSIPLQLRAVRRASVSMSYNRQLAAAKKAAALAACLCQKVQKALLQSDVQSKYDKTPVTVADYGSQAVVSYILEKELPSMSFSLVAEEDSEDLRKEEAQGMLKRITELVNETLASDGMADMMPLSEEDVLVAIDSGKSEGGPHGQHWVLDPIDGTKGFLRGDQYAIALALLDEGKVVLGVLACPNLPLAAVASHNQLISKDDVGCLFYAHVGTGTYMQSLDGSKSTKVHVSATENPEEASFFESFEAAHSMHDLSGLIAKVLSLSLSLSADVCRTLYFCKKLVILYLMIETRC
;
A
#
# COMPACT_ATOMS: atom_id res chain seq x y z
N MET A 1 -4.96 3.53 6.43
CA MET A 1 -4.24 4.40 7.38
C MET A 1 -3.09 5.18 6.74
N VAL A 2 -2.42 4.59 5.74
CA VAL A 2 -1.32 5.22 4.94
C VAL A 2 -1.57 6.67 4.55
N ALA A 3 -2.74 7.01 3.99
CA ALA A 3 -3.05 8.39 3.59
C ALA A 3 -3.11 9.37 4.78
N SER A 4 -3.45 8.89 5.98
CA SER A 4 -3.43 9.67 7.21
C SER A 4 -2.01 9.83 7.74
N ILE A 5 -1.22 8.76 7.74
CA ILE A 5 0.21 8.78 8.12
C ILE A 5 0.98 9.74 7.21
N VAL A 6 0.83 9.62 5.88
CA VAL A 6 1.44 10.50 4.88
C VAL A 6 1.05 11.96 5.11
N ARG A 7 -0.22 12.26 5.41
CA ARG A 7 -0.67 13.63 5.72
C ARG A 7 -0.03 14.17 6.99
N THR A 8 0.08 13.37 8.05
CA THR A 8 0.73 13.78 9.31
C THR A 8 2.22 14.06 9.10
N LEU A 9 2.93 13.22 8.33
CA LEU A 9 4.35 13.41 8.03
C LEU A 9 4.64 14.66 7.19
N GLN A 10 3.68 15.10 6.37
CA GLN A 10 3.82 16.28 5.50
C GLN A 10 3.46 17.62 6.18
N LEU A 11 2.81 17.61 7.34
CA LEU A 11 2.19 18.80 7.95
C LEU A 11 2.98 19.42 9.14
N ASN A 12 4.27 19.14 9.30
CA ASN A 12 5.11 19.80 10.31
C ASN A 12 5.98 20.93 9.71
N PRO A 13 5.54 22.20 9.69
CA PRO A 13 6.41 23.34 9.45
C PRO A 13 6.81 24.00 10.78
N THR A 14 8.05 23.81 11.22
CA THR A 14 8.62 24.62 12.32
C THR A 14 9.39 25.84 11.80
N THR A 15 8.84 27.00 12.15
CA THR A 15 9.49 28.28 12.48
C THR A 15 10.14 29.13 11.36
N LEU A 16 9.39 30.14 10.93
CA LEU A 16 9.87 31.40 10.35
C LEU A 16 10.51 32.26 11.45
N SER A 17 11.67 32.87 11.18
CA SER A 17 12.16 34.03 11.92
C SER A 17 12.48 35.18 10.95
N PRO A 18 12.16 36.46 11.30
CA PRO A 18 12.39 37.59 10.43
C PRO A 18 13.68 38.32 10.80
N ILE A 19 14.53 38.62 9.81
CA ILE A 19 15.59 39.62 9.98
C ILE A 19 15.48 40.65 8.85
N SER A 20 15.35 41.90 9.27
CA SER A 20 15.14 43.08 8.43
C SER A 20 16.44 43.88 8.19
N ARG A 21 16.44 44.62 7.06
CA ARG A 21 17.21 45.84 6.68
C ARG A 21 18.51 45.63 5.86
N PRO A 22 18.99 46.66 5.12
CA PRO A 22 18.39 47.22 3.90
C PRO A 22 19.39 47.25 2.70
N LEU A 23 18.85 47.58 1.53
CA LEU A 23 19.49 47.58 0.20
C LEU A 23 20.66 48.57 0.03
N LEU A 24 21.72 48.13 -0.65
CA LEU A 24 22.60 48.98 -1.46
C LEU A 24 22.73 48.37 -2.86
N PHE A 25 22.27 49.12 -3.87
CA PHE A 25 22.33 48.76 -5.27
C PHE A 25 23.75 48.93 -5.81
N PHE A 26 24.32 47.85 -6.36
CA PHE A 26 25.41 47.91 -7.33
C PHE A 26 25.06 47.01 -8.51
N SER A 27 24.82 47.62 -9.66
CA SER A 27 24.59 46.93 -10.93
C SER A 27 25.90 46.37 -11.46
N ILE A 28 26.01 45.04 -11.52
CA ILE A 28 27.02 44.30 -12.29
C ILE A 28 26.26 43.38 -13.24
N PRO A 29 26.56 43.35 -14.55
CA PRO A 29 25.89 42.44 -15.47
C PRO A 29 26.42 41.02 -15.21
N LEU A 30 25.71 40.26 -14.37
CA LEU A 30 25.98 38.84 -14.17
C LEU A 30 25.33 38.09 -15.33
N GLN A 31 26.14 37.63 -16.29
CA GLN A 31 25.75 36.63 -17.27
C GLN A 31 25.41 35.34 -16.50
N LEU A 32 24.14 35.19 -16.12
CA LEU A 32 23.59 33.95 -15.58
C LEU A 32 23.60 32.90 -16.70
N ARG A 33 24.73 32.20 -16.84
CA ARG A 33 24.70 30.83 -17.37
C ARG A 33 23.87 30.02 -16.40
N ALA A 34 22.62 29.76 -16.77
CA ALA A 34 21.80 28.75 -16.13
C ALA A 34 22.57 27.42 -16.18
N VAL A 35 23.26 27.09 -15.09
CA VAL A 35 23.71 25.72 -14.85
C VAL A 35 22.41 24.94 -14.68
N ARG A 36 21.95 24.34 -15.77
CA ARG A 36 21.00 23.23 -15.68
C ARG A 36 21.68 22.20 -14.80
N ARG A 37 21.36 22.16 -13.50
CA ARG A 37 21.54 20.95 -12.71
C ARG A 37 20.78 19.90 -13.49
N ALA A 38 21.51 19.02 -14.18
CA ALA A 38 20.94 17.79 -14.65
C ALA A 38 20.38 17.13 -13.39
N SER A 39 19.06 17.16 -13.23
CA SER A 39 18.39 16.33 -12.23
C SER A 39 18.74 14.92 -12.63
N VAL A 40 19.66 14.29 -11.90
CA VAL A 40 19.81 12.85 -11.95
C VAL A 40 18.44 12.33 -11.51
N SER A 41 17.64 11.92 -12.48
CA SER A 41 16.37 11.24 -12.22
C SER A 41 16.73 9.99 -11.43
N MET A 42 16.58 10.03 -10.10
CA MET A 42 16.69 8.84 -9.27
C MET A 42 15.70 7.82 -9.84
N SER A 43 16.24 6.70 -10.31
CA SER A 43 15.42 5.60 -10.80
C SER A 43 15.00 4.76 -9.60
N TYR A 44 13.69 4.69 -9.33
CA TYR A 44 13.11 3.87 -8.26
C TYR A 44 12.89 2.41 -8.68
N ASN A 45 13.54 1.94 -9.75
CA ASN A 45 13.30 0.61 -10.32
C ASN A 45 13.62 -0.53 -9.34
N ARG A 46 14.69 -0.40 -8.54
CA ARG A 46 15.05 -1.42 -7.53
C ARG A 46 14.06 -1.46 -6.39
N GLN A 47 13.68 -0.28 -5.88
CA GLN A 47 12.69 -0.11 -4.83
C GLN A 47 11.33 -0.67 -5.29
N LEU A 48 10.95 -0.44 -6.55
CA LEU A 48 9.75 -0.99 -7.13
C LEU A 48 9.78 -2.50 -7.24
N ALA A 49 10.88 -3.08 -7.72
CA ALA A 49 11.01 -4.53 -7.79
C ALA A 49 10.88 -5.16 -6.40
N ALA A 50 11.57 -4.60 -5.40
CA ALA A 50 11.49 -5.05 -4.01
C ALA A 50 10.08 -4.90 -3.42
N ALA A 51 9.43 -3.74 -3.61
CA ALA A 51 8.08 -3.47 -3.12
C ALA A 51 7.03 -4.40 -3.75
N LYS A 52 7.13 -4.64 -5.07
CA LYS A 52 6.24 -5.58 -5.77
C LYS A 52 6.36 -6.99 -5.21
N LYS A 53 7.61 -7.44 -5.01
CA LYS A 53 7.91 -8.76 -4.45
C LYS A 53 7.40 -8.89 -3.01
N ALA A 54 7.74 -7.93 -2.15
CA ALA A 54 7.29 -7.88 -0.76
C ALA A 54 5.76 -7.94 -0.65
N ALA A 55 5.05 -7.09 -1.40
CA ALA A 55 3.59 -7.03 -1.37
C ALA A 55 2.93 -8.30 -1.94
N ALA A 56 3.52 -8.92 -2.97
CA ALA A 56 3.01 -10.19 -3.53
C ALA A 56 3.15 -11.36 -2.53
N LEU A 57 4.28 -11.44 -1.82
CA LEU A 57 4.47 -12.46 -0.78
C LEU A 57 3.56 -12.23 0.43
N ALA A 58 3.41 -10.98 0.87
CA ALA A 58 2.45 -10.61 1.89
C ALA A 58 1.01 -10.98 1.49
N ALA A 59 0.62 -10.73 0.24
CA ALA A 59 -0.67 -11.15 -0.31
C ALA A 59 -0.88 -12.67 -0.22
N CYS A 60 0.12 -13.45 -0.59
CA CYS A 60 0.09 -14.92 -0.50
C CYS A 60 -0.11 -15.39 0.96
N LEU A 61 0.63 -14.82 1.90
CA LEU A 61 0.48 -15.12 3.33
C LEU A 61 -0.94 -14.82 3.80
N CYS A 62 -1.46 -13.62 3.50
CA CYS A 62 -2.81 -13.22 3.89
C CYS A 62 -3.89 -14.13 3.27
N GLN A 63 -3.73 -14.55 2.02
CA GLN A 63 -4.65 -15.51 1.37
C GLN A 63 -4.67 -16.86 2.09
N LYS A 64 -3.51 -17.37 2.52
CA LYS A 64 -3.44 -18.62 3.31
C LYS A 64 -4.19 -18.47 4.64
N VAL A 65 -3.96 -17.38 5.36
CA VAL A 65 -4.64 -17.11 6.63
C VAL A 65 -6.15 -16.98 6.46
N GLN A 66 -6.60 -16.19 5.47
CA GLN A 66 -8.02 -16.01 5.17
C GLN A 66 -8.69 -17.32 4.77
N LYS A 67 -8.03 -18.14 3.94
CA LYS A 67 -8.56 -19.44 3.54
C LYS A 67 -8.73 -20.37 4.74
N ALA A 68 -7.73 -20.44 5.62
CA ALA A 68 -7.80 -21.25 6.84
C ALA A 68 -8.94 -20.77 7.77
N LEU A 69 -9.10 -19.45 7.91
CA LEU A 69 -10.19 -18.84 8.66
C LEU A 69 -11.57 -19.26 8.14
N LEU A 70 -11.79 -19.15 6.82
CA LEU A 70 -13.07 -19.46 6.19
C LEU A 70 -13.41 -20.96 6.19
N GLN A 71 -12.40 -21.83 6.28
CA GLN A 71 -12.58 -23.28 6.35
C GLN A 71 -12.87 -23.80 7.77
N SER A 72 -12.49 -23.03 8.80
CA SER A 72 -12.86 -23.36 10.17
C SER A 72 -14.32 -22.95 10.44
N ASP A 73 -15.25 -23.90 10.35
CA ASP A 73 -16.71 -23.74 10.56
C ASP A 73 -17.11 -23.18 11.96
N VAL A 74 -16.15 -22.86 12.84
CA VAL A 74 -16.35 -22.65 14.29
C VAL A 74 -15.65 -21.39 14.82
N GLN A 75 -15.51 -20.32 14.03
CA GLN A 75 -15.08 -19.03 14.60
C GLN A 75 -16.28 -18.11 14.85
N SER A 76 -16.42 -17.66 16.10
CA SER A 76 -17.32 -16.56 16.42
C SER A 76 -16.95 -15.37 15.53
N LYS A 77 -17.93 -14.64 15.00
CA LYS A 77 -17.72 -13.45 14.14
C LYS A 77 -16.95 -12.29 14.84
N TYR A 78 -16.45 -12.52 16.05
CA TYR A 78 -15.75 -11.57 16.90
C TYR A 78 -14.31 -11.99 17.24
N ASP A 79 -13.85 -13.19 16.82
CA ASP A 79 -12.44 -13.57 17.01
C ASP A 79 -11.56 -12.78 16.03
N LYS A 80 -10.74 -11.87 16.56
CA LYS A 80 -9.81 -11.03 15.80
C LYS A 80 -8.43 -11.67 15.64
N THR A 81 -8.18 -12.81 16.27
CA THR A 81 -6.90 -13.54 16.17
C THR A 81 -6.43 -13.77 14.72
N PRO A 82 -7.29 -14.14 13.75
CA PRO A 82 -6.86 -14.36 12.38
C PRO A 82 -6.33 -13.11 11.70
N VAL A 83 -6.94 -11.96 12.00
CA VAL A 83 -6.53 -10.65 11.50
C VAL A 83 -5.16 -10.32 12.06
N THR A 84 -5.01 -10.39 13.38
CA THR A 84 -3.76 -10.12 14.07
C THR A 84 -2.60 -10.97 13.55
N VAL A 85 -2.82 -12.27 13.29
CA VAL A 85 -1.79 -13.15 12.69
C VAL A 85 -1.41 -12.72 11.28
N ALA A 86 -2.37 -12.28 10.47
CA ALA A 86 -2.12 -11.83 9.11
C ALA A 86 -1.45 -10.44 9.08
N ASP A 87 -1.82 -9.51 9.98
CA ASP A 87 -1.19 -8.20 10.12
C ASP A 87 0.29 -8.34 10.49
N TYR A 88 0.60 -9.05 11.58
CA TYR A 88 1.99 -9.29 11.98
C TYR A 88 2.80 -10.06 10.93
N GLY A 89 2.23 -11.12 10.36
CA GLY A 89 2.92 -11.95 9.38
C GLY A 89 3.22 -11.20 8.08
N SER A 90 2.27 -10.44 7.57
CA SER A 90 2.47 -9.64 6.35
C SER A 90 3.44 -8.48 6.58
N GLN A 91 3.39 -7.81 7.73
CA GLN A 91 4.38 -6.80 8.11
C GLN A 91 5.79 -7.38 8.20
N ALA A 92 5.96 -8.52 8.88
CA ALA A 92 7.25 -9.20 8.97
C ALA A 92 7.82 -9.57 7.59
N VAL A 93 6.98 -10.13 6.70
CA VAL A 93 7.39 -10.46 5.32
C VAL A 93 7.81 -9.20 4.55
N VAL A 94 7.05 -8.12 4.64
CA VAL A 94 7.37 -6.88 3.92
C VAL A 94 8.67 -6.27 4.42
N SER A 95 8.86 -6.11 5.74
CA SER A 95 10.09 -5.59 6.32
C SER A 95 11.30 -6.41 5.89
N TYR A 96 11.22 -7.73 6.08
CA TYR A 96 12.33 -8.63 5.80
C TYR A 96 12.74 -8.59 4.33
N ILE A 97 11.79 -8.63 3.40
CA ILE A 97 12.09 -8.60 1.96
C ILE A 97 12.67 -7.25 1.55
N LEU A 98 12.13 -6.14 2.04
CA LEU A 98 12.65 -4.82 1.69
C LEU A 98 14.08 -4.62 2.20
N GLU A 99 14.38 -4.98 3.43
CA GLU A 99 15.72 -4.89 4.01
C GLU A 99 16.73 -5.74 3.22
N LYS A 100 16.33 -6.96 2.86
CA LYS A 100 17.17 -7.92 2.14
C LYS A 100 17.48 -7.47 0.71
N GLU A 101 16.50 -6.95 -0.01
CA GLU A 101 16.65 -6.52 -1.41
C GLU A 101 17.34 -5.13 -1.52
N LEU A 102 17.32 -4.34 -0.44
CA LEU A 102 17.84 -2.96 -0.38
C LEU A 102 18.86 -2.71 0.77
N PRO A 103 19.95 -3.51 0.91
CA PRO A 103 20.83 -3.50 2.08
C PRO A 103 21.70 -2.24 2.22
N SER A 104 21.85 -1.43 1.17
CA SER A 104 22.71 -0.24 1.16
C SER A 104 21.98 1.06 1.51
N MET A 105 20.72 0.96 1.92
CA MET A 105 19.85 2.11 2.19
C MET A 105 19.55 2.15 3.69
N SER A 106 19.52 3.35 4.28
CA SER A 106 19.00 3.50 5.64
C SER A 106 17.56 3.01 5.67
N PHE A 107 17.31 1.89 6.34
CA PHE A 107 15.98 1.31 6.39
C PHE A 107 15.11 2.10 7.35
N SER A 108 13.98 2.58 6.84
CA SER A 108 12.95 3.23 7.63
C SER A 108 11.60 2.78 7.12
N LEU A 109 10.86 2.06 7.96
CA LEU A 109 9.49 1.65 7.70
C LEU A 109 8.58 2.19 8.79
N VAL A 110 7.47 2.78 8.38
CA VAL A 110 6.37 3.20 9.24
C VAL A 110 5.23 2.22 9.02
N ALA A 111 4.90 1.42 10.02
CA ALA A 111 3.83 0.43 9.97
C ALA A 111 2.99 0.47 11.26
N GLU A 112 1.81 -0.16 11.24
CA GLU A 112 0.84 -0.09 12.33
C GLU A 112 1.23 -0.94 13.54
N GLU A 113 1.81 -2.12 13.28
CA GLU A 113 2.01 -3.12 14.33
C GLU A 113 3.39 -3.02 14.98
N ASP A 114 3.48 -3.39 16.26
CA ASP A 114 4.72 -3.59 16.99
C ASP A 114 4.74 -4.94 17.72
N SER A 115 5.91 -5.41 18.12
CA SER A 115 6.02 -6.74 18.73
C SER A 115 5.71 -6.81 20.24
N GLU A 116 5.31 -5.72 20.91
CA GLU A 116 5.20 -5.69 22.38
C GLU A 116 4.22 -6.74 22.91
N ASP A 117 3.07 -6.90 22.26
CA ASP A 117 2.07 -7.90 22.63
C ASP A 117 2.54 -9.34 22.35
N LEU A 118 3.34 -9.54 21.31
CA LEU A 118 3.86 -10.87 20.93
C LEU A 118 4.97 -11.38 21.86
N ARG A 119 5.64 -10.49 22.60
CA ARG A 119 6.70 -10.85 23.56
C ARG A 119 6.16 -11.40 24.88
N LYS A 120 4.84 -11.34 25.12
CA LYS A 120 4.18 -11.85 26.32
C LYS A 120 4.10 -13.38 26.30
N GLU A 121 4.12 -14.01 27.48
CA GLU A 121 4.08 -15.48 27.59
C GLU A 121 2.81 -16.09 26.97
N GLU A 122 1.68 -15.38 27.06
CA GLU A 122 0.40 -15.83 26.51
C GLU A 122 0.35 -15.80 24.98
N ALA A 123 1.22 -15.01 24.34
CA ALA A 123 1.27 -14.84 22.88
C ALA A 123 2.25 -15.80 22.18
N GLN A 124 2.99 -16.64 22.92
CA GLN A 124 3.98 -17.57 22.36
C GLN A 124 3.40 -18.50 21.29
N GLY A 125 2.19 -19.02 21.50
CA GLY A 125 1.50 -19.83 20.50
C GLY A 125 1.18 -19.06 19.20
N MET A 126 0.87 -17.76 19.32
CA MET A 126 0.61 -16.90 18.17
C MET A 126 1.91 -16.57 17.43
N LEU A 127 2.97 -16.21 18.15
CA LEU A 127 4.29 -15.92 17.59
C LEU A 127 4.84 -17.11 16.81
N LYS A 128 4.73 -18.32 17.37
CA LYS A 128 5.12 -19.54 16.68
C LYS A 128 4.34 -19.73 15.37
N ARG A 129 3.02 -19.55 15.40
CA ARG A 129 2.16 -19.64 14.19
C ARG A 129 2.54 -18.59 13.15
N ILE A 130 2.80 -17.35 13.55
CA ILE A 130 3.25 -16.29 12.64
C ILE A 130 4.59 -16.70 12.01
N THR A 131 5.53 -17.20 12.80
CA THR A 131 6.87 -17.61 12.35
C THR A 131 6.80 -18.76 11.35
N GLU A 132 5.94 -19.76 11.58
CA GLU A 132 5.68 -20.86 10.64
C GLU A 132 5.14 -20.31 9.30
N LEU A 133 4.11 -19.45 9.34
CA LEU A 133 3.51 -18.86 8.14
C LEU A 133 4.47 -17.99 7.33
N VAL A 134 5.30 -17.19 8.01
CA VAL A 134 6.34 -16.35 7.39
C VAL A 134 7.33 -17.25 6.67
N ASN A 135 7.88 -18.26 7.35
CA ASN A 135 8.87 -19.16 6.77
C ASN A 135 8.32 -19.97 5.59
N GLU A 136 7.10 -20.50 5.69
CA GLU A 136 6.42 -21.18 4.58
C GLU A 136 6.25 -20.27 3.35
N THR A 137 5.95 -18.99 3.58
CA THR A 137 5.77 -18.00 2.51
C THR A 137 7.10 -17.67 1.85
N LEU A 138 8.15 -17.44 2.64
CA LEU A 138 9.49 -17.18 2.12
C LEU A 138 10.04 -18.39 1.34
N ALA A 139 9.84 -19.60 1.84
CA ALA A 139 10.28 -20.82 1.15
C ALA A 139 9.65 -20.98 -0.24
N SER A 140 8.39 -20.56 -0.41
CA SER A 140 7.68 -20.64 -1.70
C SER A 140 8.22 -19.71 -2.80
N ASP A 141 8.98 -18.67 -2.44
CA ASP A 141 9.62 -17.71 -3.37
C ASP A 141 10.97 -18.20 -3.92
N GLY A 142 11.36 -19.45 -3.64
CA GLY A 142 12.70 -19.94 -3.95
C GLY A 142 13.78 -19.41 -3.00
N MET A 143 13.40 -18.77 -1.90
CA MET A 143 14.30 -18.48 -0.76
C MET A 143 14.51 -19.70 0.14
N ALA A 144 14.14 -20.91 -0.32
CA ALA A 144 14.26 -22.16 0.43
C ALA A 144 15.71 -22.52 0.80
N ASP A 145 16.70 -21.98 0.09
CA ASP A 145 18.13 -22.16 0.40
C ASP A 145 18.61 -21.28 1.56
N MET A 146 17.77 -20.37 2.08
CA MET A 146 18.08 -19.57 3.26
C MET A 146 17.64 -20.28 4.54
N MET A 147 18.38 -20.02 5.63
CA MET A 147 17.95 -20.48 6.95
C MET A 147 16.59 -19.87 7.31
N PRO A 148 15.66 -20.68 7.86
CA PRO A 148 14.38 -20.17 8.32
C PRO A 148 14.60 -19.14 9.43
N LEU A 149 13.75 -18.11 9.44
CA LEU A 149 13.73 -17.09 10.47
C LEU A 149 13.34 -17.71 11.82
N SER A 150 14.08 -17.36 12.86
CA SER A 150 13.69 -17.64 14.25
C SER A 150 12.54 -16.73 14.68
N GLU A 151 11.91 -17.05 15.80
CA GLU A 151 10.88 -16.20 16.40
C GLU A 151 11.43 -14.80 16.71
N GLU A 152 12.68 -14.67 17.15
CA GLU A 152 13.31 -13.36 17.39
C GLU A 152 13.53 -12.59 16.08
N ASP A 153 13.94 -13.25 15.00
CA ASP A 153 14.09 -12.59 13.70
C ASP A 153 12.75 -12.03 13.19
N VAL A 154 11.64 -12.74 13.45
CA VAL A 154 10.29 -12.27 13.12
C VAL A 154 9.91 -11.05 13.97
N LEU A 155 10.19 -11.06 15.28
CA LEU A 155 9.93 -9.91 16.16
C LEU A 155 10.74 -8.69 15.71
N VAL A 156 12.01 -8.88 15.34
CA VAL A 156 12.87 -7.82 14.79
C VAL A 156 12.28 -7.27 13.49
N ALA A 157 11.86 -8.12 12.56
CA ALA A 157 11.25 -7.68 11.30
C ALA A 157 9.95 -6.89 11.52
N ILE A 158 9.13 -7.26 12.51
CA ILE A 158 7.95 -6.48 12.89
C ILE A 158 8.38 -5.12 13.44
N ASP A 159 9.33 -5.10 14.38
CA ASP A 159 9.83 -3.88 15.03
C ASP A 159 10.58 -2.92 14.10
N SER A 160 11.07 -3.39 12.94
CA SER A 160 11.61 -2.50 11.91
C SER A 160 10.57 -1.49 11.38
N GLY A 161 9.27 -1.73 11.62
CA GLY A 161 8.15 -0.84 11.31
C GLY A 161 7.94 0.33 12.27
N LYS A 162 8.77 0.49 13.31
CA LYS A 162 8.64 1.52 14.36
C LYS A 162 9.14 2.91 13.98
N SER A 163 9.51 3.15 12.72
CA SER A 163 9.98 4.49 12.34
C SER A 163 8.87 5.52 12.51
N GLU A 164 9.21 6.69 13.05
CA GLU A 164 8.30 7.84 13.08
C GLU A 164 8.15 8.50 11.71
N GLY A 165 8.94 8.09 10.72
CA GLY A 165 9.03 8.74 9.41
C GLY A 165 9.67 10.13 9.50
N GLY A 166 9.30 11.02 8.60
CA GLY A 166 9.78 12.40 8.62
C GLY A 166 9.70 13.10 7.27
N PRO A 167 10.09 14.39 7.22
CA PRO A 167 10.11 15.18 6.00
C PRO A 167 11.35 14.94 5.13
N HIS A 168 12.36 14.21 5.63
CA HIS A 168 13.67 14.07 4.99
C HIS A 168 14.10 12.61 4.88
N GLY A 169 14.83 12.27 3.82
CA GLY A 169 15.24 10.91 3.55
C GLY A 169 14.10 10.05 3.00
N GLN A 170 14.36 8.74 2.97
CA GLN A 170 13.45 7.76 2.40
C GLN A 170 12.74 6.97 3.50
N HIS A 171 11.41 6.93 3.41
CA HIS A 171 10.56 6.24 4.38
C HIS A 171 9.54 5.37 3.66
N TRP A 172 9.56 4.07 3.94
CA TRP A 172 8.49 3.17 3.57
C TRP A 172 7.30 3.38 4.51
N VAL A 173 6.09 3.26 3.97
CA VAL A 173 4.85 3.27 4.75
C VAL A 173 4.02 2.06 4.36
N LEU A 174 3.60 1.28 5.34
CA LEU A 174 2.87 0.04 5.16
C LEU A 174 1.56 0.05 5.97
N ASP A 175 0.50 -0.45 5.34
CA ASP A 175 -0.75 -0.86 5.98
C ASP A 175 -0.92 -2.34 5.59
N PRO A 176 -0.62 -3.27 6.52
CA PRO A 176 -0.50 -4.70 6.23
C PRO A 176 -1.82 -5.30 5.76
N ILE A 177 -2.95 -4.85 6.32
CA ILE A 177 -4.30 -5.21 5.89
C ILE A 177 -5.23 -3.99 5.94
N ASP A 178 -5.28 -3.24 4.84
CA ASP A 178 -6.32 -2.24 4.65
C ASP A 178 -7.62 -2.97 4.29
N GLY A 179 -8.59 -2.96 5.21
CA GLY A 179 -9.89 -3.62 5.02
C GLY A 179 -10.15 -4.84 5.89
N THR A 180 -9.70 -4.83 7.14
CA THR A 180 -9.88 -5.90 8.14
C THR A 180 -11.26 -6.57 8.17
N LYS A 181 -12.35 -5.78 8.08
CA LYS A 181 -13.71 -6.33 8.06
C LYS A 181 -14.02 -7.12 6.78
N GLY A 182 -13.48 -6.67 5.65
CA GLY A 182 -13.55 -7.40 4.40
C GLY A 182 -12.74 -8.69 4.47
N PHE A 183 -11.53 -8.61 5.02
CA PHE A 183 -10.68 -9.77 5.27
C PHE A 183 -11.42 -10.86 6.08
N LEU A 184 -12.02 -10.50 7.22
CA LEU A 184 -12.78 -11.43 8.07
C LEU A 184 -13.99 -12.07 7.39
N ARG A 185 -14.56 -11.43 6.37
CA ARG A 185 -15.76 -11.93 5.64
C ARG A 185 -15.41 -12.74 4.40
N GLY A 186 -14.14 -12.84 4.02
CA GLY A 186 -13.76 -13.38 2.71
C GLY A 186 -13.98 -12.42 1.55
N ASP A 187 -14.25 -11.14 1.85
CA ASP A 187 -14.42 -10.07 0.86
C ASP A 187 -13.04 -9.45 0.48
N GLN A 188 -13.07 -8.29 -0.15
CA GLN A 188 -11.88 -7.54 -0.58
C GLN A 188 -11.12 -6.92 0.60
N TYR A 189 -9.80 -6.95 0.50
CA TYR A 189 -8.82 -6.25 1.33
C TYR A 189 -7.57 -5.99 0.49
N ALA A 190 -6.66 -5.15 0.98
CA ALA A 190 -5.41 -4.87 0.28
C ALA A 190 -4.22 -4.74 1.23
N ILE A 191 -3.03 -5.03 0.70
CA ILE A 191 -1.74 -4.72 1.32
C ILE A 191 -1.24 -3.45 0.63
N ALA A 192 -1.12 -2.36 1.37
CA ALA A 192 -0.75 -1.05 0.81
C ALA A 192 0.66 -0.64 1.24
N LEU A 193 1.56 -0.52 0.27
CA LEU A 193 2.96 -0.16 0.48
C LEU A 193 3.33 1.08 -0.34
N ALA A 194 3.98 2.05 0.28
CA ALA A 194 4.43 3.27 -0.37
C ALA A 194 5.87 3.61 0.02
N LEU A 195 6.56 4.34 -0.86
CA LEU A 195 7.85 4.97 -0.55
C LEU A 195 7.69 6.48 -0.61
N LEU A 196 8.13 7.15 0.44
CA LEU A 196 8.36 8.58 0.47
C LEU A 196 9.85 8.85 0.27
N ASP A 197 10.17 9.94 -0.43
CA ASP A 197 11.51 10.48 -0.59
C ASP A 197 11.42 12.00 -0.43
N GLU A 198 12.14 12.55 0.56
CA GLU A 198 12.08 13.96 0.95
C GLU A 198 10.63 14.43 1.16
N GLY A 199 9.86 13.65 1.92
CA GLY A 199 8.46 13.93 2.28
C GLY A 199 7.45 13.78 1.14
N LYS A 200 7.88 13.37 -0.06
CA LYS A 200 6.99 13.18 -1.23
C LYS A 200 6.81 11.70 -1.52
N VAL A 201 5.57 11.28 -1.78
CA VAL A 201 5.31 9.93 -2.28
C VAL A 201 5.94 9.79 -3.67
N VAL A 202 6.87 8.85 -3.81
CA VAL A 202 7.57 8.59 -5.08
C VAL A 202 7.19 7.26 -5.73
N LEU A 203 6.60 6.35 -4.95
CA LEU A 203 6.20 5.02 -5.41
C LEU A 203 5.07 4.48 -4.55
N GLY A 204 4.18 3.70 -5.17
CA GLY A 204 3.10 2.98 -4.50
C GLY A 204 2.89 1.60 -5.11
N VAL A 205 2.61 0.63 -4.24
CA VAL A 205 2.23 -0.74 -4.56
C VAL A 205 0.98 -1.09 -3.73
N LEU A 206 -0.02 -1.66 -4.38
CA LEU A 206 -1.24 -2.17 -3.75
C LEU A 206 -1.47 -3.60 -4.22
N ALA A 207 -1.27 -4.56 -3.34
CA ALA A 207 -1.63 -5.95 -3.62
C ALA A 207 -3.07 -6.21 -3.16
N CYS A 208 -3.88 -6.73 -4.08
CA CYS A 208 -5.31 -6.93 -3.94
C CYS A 208 -5.63 -8.41 -4.13
N PRO A 209 -5.56 -9.23 -3.07
CA PRO A 209 -5.46 -10.68 -3.24
C PRO A 209 -6.75 -11.35 -3.71
N ASN A 210 -7.90 -10.73 -3.45
CA ASN A 210 -9.21 -11.25 -3.84
C ASN A 210 -9.80 -10.55 -5.07
N LEU A 211 -9.07 -9.63 -5.70
CA LEU A 211 -9.59 -8.90 -6.86
C LEU A 211 -9.40 -9.74 -8.13
N PRO A 212 -10.47 -10.12 -8.85
CA PRO A 212 -10.36 -10.81 -10.13
C PRO A 212 -9.66 -9.96 -11.19
N LEU A 213 -8.77 -10.56 -11.98
CA LEU A 213 -8.08 -9.86 -13.07
C LEU A 213 -9.03 -9.45 -14.22
N ALA A 214 -10.06 -10.27 -14.47
CA ALA A 214 -11.09 -10.01 -15.49
C ALA A 214 -11.92 -8.75 -15.21
N ALA A 215 -11.93 -8.29 -13.96
CA ALA A 215 -12.69 -7.14 -13.52
C ALA A 215 -12.06 -5.80 -13.90
N VAL A 216 -10.77 -5.81 -14.20
CA VAL A 216 -9.98 -4.62 -14.53
C VAL A 216 -9.57 -4.62 -16.02
N ALA A 217 -9.52 -5.80 -16.64
CA ALA A 217 -9.28 -5.92 -18.07
C ALA A 217 -10.52 -5.51 -18.87
N SER A 218 -10.37 -4.47 -19.69
CA SER A 218 -11.36 -4.03 -20.68
C SER A 218 -11.78 -5.20 -21.59
N HIS A 219 -13.02 -5.68 -21.41
CA HIS A 219 -13.92 -6.56 -22.19
C HIS A 219 -13.42 -7.58 -23.26
N ASN A 220 -12.13 -7.73 -23.54
CA ASN A 220 -11.63 -8.41 -24.75
C ASN A 220 -10.49 -9.41 -24.51
N GLN A 221 -10.24 -9.86 -23.27
CA GLN A 221 -9.32 -10.98 -23.05
C GLN A 221 -9.98 -12.10 -22.26
N LEU A 222 -9.83 -13.33 -22.77
CA LEU A 222 -10.16 -14.60 -22.13
C LEU A 222 -9.26 -14.80 -20.91
N ILE A 223 -9.47 -14.01 -19.85
CA ILE A 223 -8.90 -14.27 -18.55
C ILE A 223 -9.80 -15.33 -17.90
N SER A 224 -9.22 -16.47 -17.51
CA SER A 224 -9.92 -17.48 -16.72
C SER A 224 -10.61 -16.81 -15.54
N LYS A 225 -11.88 -17.14 -15.32
CA LYS A 225 -12.69 -16.60 -14.22
C LYS A 225 -12.09 -16.89 -12.83
N ASP A 226 -11.09 -17.78 -12.79
CA ASP A 226 -10.41 -18.29 -11.61
C ASP A 226 -9.08 -17.57 -11.29
N ASP A 227 -8.58 -16.69 -12.17
CA ASP A 227 -7.37 -15.88 -11.92
C ASP A 227 -7.73 -14.70 -10.97
N VAL A 228 -7.70 -14.97 -9.66
CA VAL A 228 -7.89 -13.98 -8.59
C VAL A 228 -6.55 -13.49 -8.04
N GLY A 229 -6.50 -12.20 -7.71
CA GLY A 229 -5.32 -11.57 -7.16
C GLY A 229 -4.57 -10.74 -8.20
N CYS A 230 -4.40 -9.46 -7.90
CA CYS A 230 -3.60 -8.57 -8.71
C CYS A 230 -2.80 -7.59 -7.85
N LEU A 231 -1.84 -6.94 -8.48
CA LEU A 231 -0.99 -5.93 -7.89
C LEU A 231 -1.05 -4.67 -8.77
N PHE A 232 -1.45 -3.55 -8.17
CA PHE A 232 -1.31 -2.24 -8.79
C PHE A 232 -0.01 -1.61 -8.34
N TYR A 233 0.68 -0.95 -9.25
CA TYR A 233 1.92 -0.28 -8.92
C TYR A 233 2.19 0.93 -9.81
N ALA A 234 2.90 1.90 -9.25
CA ALA A 234 3.33 3.08 -9.96
C ALA A 234 4.53 3.73 -9.26
N HIS A 235 5.33 4.46 -10.02
CA HIS A 235 6.29 5.41 -9.48
C HIS A 235 6.27 6.70 -10.30
N VAL A 236 6.94 7.75 -9.81
CA VAL A 236 6.94 9.06 -10.47
C VAL A 236 7.42 8.94 -11.91
N GLY A 237 6.65 9.51 -12.84
CA GLY A 237 7.02 9.67 -14.25
C GLY A 237 6.71 8.46 -15.15
N THR A 238 6.15 7.37 -14.64
CA THR A 238 5.87 6.16 -15.47
C THR A 238 4.39 5.87 -15.66
N GLY A 239 3.52 6.48 -14.86
CA GLY A 239 2.11 6.12 -14.76
C GLY A 239 1.87 4.82 -13.99
N THR A 240 0.62 4.36 -14.02
CA THR A 240 0.13 3.25 -13.21
C THR A 240 -0.05 1.98 -14.03
N TYR A 241 0.31 0.86 -13.42
CA TYR A 241 0.23 -0.47 -14.00
C TYR A 241 -0.49 -1.42 -13.06
N MET A 242 -1.11 -2.44 -13.64
CA MET A 242 -1.65 -3.60 -12.94
C MET A 242 -0.93 -4.84 -13.45
N GLN A 243 -0.65 -5.78 -12.56
CA GLN A 243 -0.20 -7.11 -12.92
C GLN A 243 -0.85 -8.21 -12.06
N SER A 244 -0.74 -9.46 -12.49
CA SER A 244 -1.05 -10.62 -11.64
C SER A 244 -0.06 -10.74 -10.47
N LEU A 245 -0.45 -11.40 -9.37
CA LEU A 245 0.42 -11.57 -8.19
C LEU A 245 1.71 -12.35 -8.49
N ASP A 246 1.66 -13.29 -9.45
CA ASP A 246 2.84 -14.03 -9.94
C ASP A 246 3.73 -13.21 -10.90
N GLY A 247 3.31 -12.00 -11.27
CA GLY A 247 4.02 -11.12 -12.20
C GLY A 247 3.94 -11.50 -13.68
N SER A 248 3.16 -12.53 -14.07
CA SER A 248 3.14 -13.07 -15.44
C SER A 248 2.49 -12.14 -16.47
N LYS A 249 1.51 -11.32 -16.08
CA LYS A 249 0.78 -10.42 -16.99
C LYS A 249 0.81 -9.00 -16.43
N SER A 250 1.28 -8.02 -17.21
CA SER A 250 1.31 -6.60 -16.83
C SER A 250 0.58 -5.75 -17.87
N THR A 251 -0.19 -4.76 -17.43
CA THR A 251 -0.97 -3.86 -18.30
C THR A 251 -1.02 -2.46 -17.69
N LYS A 252 -0.88 -1.44 -18.53
CA LYS A 252 -1.03 -0.04 -18.10
C LYS A 252 -2.50 0.26 -17.85
N VAL A 253 -2.81 0.93 -16.74
CA VAL A 253 -4.18 1.29 -16.37
C VAL A 253 -4.39 2.80 -16.43
N HIS A 254 -5.60 3.20 -16.77
CA HIS A 254 -6.00 4.60 -16.90
C HIS A 254 -7.36 4.80 -16.23
N VAL A 255 -7.59 6.00 -15.71
CA VAL A 255 -8.93 6.40 -15.25
C VAL A 255 -9.89 6.46 -16.45
N SER A 256 -11.19 6.27 -16.22
CA SER A 256 -12.16 6.37 -17.30
C SER A 256 -12.16 7.78 -17.89
N ALA A 257 -12.34 7.88 -19.20
CA ALA A 257 -12.55 9.14 -19.90
C ALA A 257 -14.02 9.61 -19.83
N THR A 258 -14.77 9.15 -18.81
CA THR A 258 -16.18 9.45 -18.66
C THR A 258 -16.34 10.94 -18.32
N GLU A 259 -16.74 11.73 -19.31
CA GLU A 259 -17.00 13.17 -19.14
C GLU A 259 -18.43 13.43 -18.67
N ASN A 260 -19.36 12.54 -18.97
CA ASN A 260 -20.76 12.63 -18.56
C ASN A 260 -20.93 12.16 -17.11
N PRO A 261 -21.34 13.03 -16.16
CA PRO A 261 -21.56 12.63 -14.78
C PRO A 261 -22.57 11.49 -14.64
N GLU A 262 -23.61 11.41 -15.46
CA GLU A 262 -24.68 10.41 -15.33
C GLU A 262 -24.21 8.96 -15.60
N GLU A 263 -23.13 8.84 -16.37
CA GLU A 263 -22.44 7.58 -16.69
C GLU A 263 -21.30 7.27 -15.69
N ALA A 264 -21.02 8.19 -14.77
CA ALA A 264 -19.98 8.01 -13.77
C ALA A 264 -20.44 7.05 -12.67
N SER A 265 -19.60 6.07 -12.36
CA SER A 265 -19.81 5.18 -11.22
C SER A 265 -19.44 5.89 -9.92
N PHE A 266 -20.35 5.83 -8.93
CA PHE A 266 -20.11 6.33 -7.58
C PHE A 266 -19.75 5.19 -6.63
N PHE A 267 -18.88 5.48 -5.65
CA PHE A 267 -18.41 4.49 -4.68
C PHE A 267 -18.43 5.05 -3.26
N GLU A 268 -18.93 4.25 -2.32
CA GLU A 268 -18.95 4.54 -0.88
C GLU A 268 -18.34 3.38 -0.07
N SER A 269 -17.93 3.68 1.18
CA SER A 269 -17.44 2.64 2.10
C SER A 269 -18.61 1.73 2.46
N PHE A 270 -18.38 0.44 2.68
CA PHE A 270 -19.43 -0.43 3.21
C PHE A 270 -19.82 -0.07 4.65
N GLU A 271 -18.90 0.55 5.40
CA GLU A 271 -19.07 0.77 6.83
C GLU A 271 -19.56 2.19 7.12
N ALA A 272 -20.72 2.27 7.75
CA ALA A 272 -21.37 3.54 8.07
C ALA A 272 -20.61 4.44 9.05
N ALA A 273 -19.68 3.88 9.81
CA ALA A 273 -18.79 4.66 10.67
C ALA A 273 -17.66 5.37 9.89
N HIS A 274 -17.38 4.96 8.65
CA HIS A 274 -16.28 5.50 7.83
C HIS A 274 -16.77 6.33 6.63
N SER A 275 -18.08 6.51 6.48
CA SER A 275 -18.63 7.42 5.47
C SER A 275 -19.97 8.02 5.93
N MET A 276 -20.23 9.26 5.52
CA MET A 276 -21.55 9.88 5.71
C MET A 276 -22.48 9.43 4.58
N HIS A 277 -23.01 8.21 4.69
CA HIS A 277 -23.86 7.61 3.65
C HIS A 277 -25.04 8.49 3.22
N ASP A 278 -25.66 9.20 4.16
CA ASP A 278 -26.77 10.09 3.86
C ASP A 278 -26.34 11.26 2.96
N LEU A 279 -25.13 11.80 3.18
CA LEU A 279 -24.57 12.87 2.37
C LEU A 279 -24.11 12.37 1.00
N SER A 280 -23.49 11.19 0.96
CA SER A 280 -23.07 10.52 -0.28
C SER A 280 -24.25 10.19 -1.18
N GLY A 281 -25.34 9.67 -0.60
CA GLY A 281 -26.59 9.38 -1.31
C GLY A 281 -27.27 10.65 -1.83
N LEU A 282 -27.22 11.76 -1.09
CA LEU A 282 -27.71 13.06 -1.55
C LEU A 282 -26.89 13.60 -2.74
N ILE A 283 -25.56 13.51 -2.68
CA ILE A 283 -24.66 13.95 -3.77
C ILE A 283 -24.89 13.11 -5.03
N ALA A 284 -25.00 11.78 -4.91
CA ALA A 284 -25.28 10.90 -6.03
C ALA A 284 -26.63 11.21 -6.70
N LYS A 285 -27.63 11.57 -5.89
CA LYS A 285 -28.96 11.96 -6.38
C LYS A 285 -28.98 13.32 -7.07
N VAL A 286 -28.16 14.28 -6.62
CA VAL A 286 -28.00 15.59 -7.26
C VAL A 286 -27.24 15.49 -8.58
N LEU A 287 -26.30 14.55 -8.68
CA LEU A 287 -25.47 14.34 -9.88
C LEU A 287 -26.08 13.34 -10.89
N SER A 288 -27.32 12.88 -10.68
CA SER A 288 -28.02 11.92 -11.57
C SER A 288 -27.21 10.65 -11.87
N LEU A 289 -26.42 10.18 -10.91
CA LEU A 289 -25.54 9.02 -11.10
C LEU A 289 -26.38 7.73 -11.18
N SER A 290 -26.21 6.96 -12.26
CA SER A 290 -26.85 5.66 -12.40
C SER A 290 -26.09 4.60 -11.58
N LEU A 291 -26.73 4.05 -10.54
CA LEU A 291 -26.15 3.02 -9.68
C LEU A 291 -26.10 1.69 -10.46
N SER A 292 -25.01 1.44 -11.18
CA SER A 292 -24.86 0.26 -12.03
C SER A 292 -23.67 -0.62 -11.63
N LEU A 293 -24.04 -1.79 -11.10
CA LEU A 293 -23.36 -3.10 -11.11
C LEU A 293 -22.09 -3.40 -10.27
N SER A 294 -22.23 -4.56 -9.61
CA SER A 294 -21.32 -5.48 -8.92
C SER A 294 -20.33 -4.90 -7.91
N ALA A 295 -20.71 -5.02 -6.64
CA ALA A 295 -19.94 -4.64 -5.47
C ALA A 295 -18.53 -5.27 -5.37
N ASP A 296 -18.20 -6.30 -6.16
CA ASP A 296 -17.01 -7.12 -5.91
C ASP A 296 -15.74 -6.62 -6.61
N VAL A 297 -15.89 -6.01 -7.79
CA VAL A 297 -14.81 -5.35 -8.56
C VAL A 297 -14.58 -3.93 -8.05
N CYS A 298 -15.69 -3.27 -7.76
CA CYS A 298 -15.80 -1.87 -7.37
C CYS A 298 -15.29 -1.61 -5.95
N ARG A 299 -15.36 -2.62 -5.04
CA ARG A 299 -14.83 -2.55 -3.66
C ARG A 299 -13.32 -2.31 -3.61
N THR A 300 -12.56 -2.85 -4.57
CA THR A 300 -11.10 -2.71 -4.58
C THR A 300 -10.63 -1.41 -5.24
N LEU A 301 -11.42 -0.82 -6.14
CA LEU A 301 -11.18 0.54 -6.61
C LEU A 301 -11.51 1.60 -5.54
N TYR A 302 -12.40 1.31 -4.60
CA TYR A 302 -12.57 2.10 -3.37
C TYR A 302 -11.34 2.00 -2.45
N PHE A 303 -10.66 0.85 -2.40
CA PHE A 303 -9.31 0.73 -1.81
C PHE A 303 -8.26 1.51 -2.60
N CYS A 304 -8.29 1.40 -3.93
CA CYS A 304 -7.49 2.27 -4.79
C CYS A 304 -7.84 3.74 -4.58
N LYS A 305 -8.98 4.17 -4.02
CA LYS A 305 -9.25 5.59 -3.73
C LYS A 305 -8.25 6.17 -2.71
N LYS A 306 -7.75 5.37 -1.76
CA LYS A 306 -6.63 5.77 -0.88
C LYS A 306 -5.30 5.82 -1.66
N LEU A 307 -5.11 4.99 -2.69
CA LEU A 307 -3.97 5.04 -3.61
C LEU A 307 -4.10 6.13 -4.71
N VAL A 308 -5.32 6.51 -5.07
CA VAL A 308 -5.69 7.61 -5.96
C VAL A 308 -5.43 8.92 -5.21
N ILE A 309 -5.53 8.95 -3.88
CA ILE A 309 -4.97 10.05 -3.07
C ILE A 309 -3.43 9.99 -3.05
N LEU A 310 -2.84 8.80 -3.06
CA LEU A 310 -1.39 8.62 -3.12
C LEU A 310 -0.79 9.02 -4.49
N TYR A 311 -1.55 8.93 -5.58
CA TYR A 311 -1.10 9.23 -6.95
C TYR A 311 -1.70 10.51 -7.57
N LEU A 312 -2.92 10.97 -7.21
CA LEU A 312 -3.43 12.29 -7.66
C LEU A 312 -2.65 13.48 -7.09
N MET A 313 -1.81 13.26 -6.08
CA MET A 313 -0.81 14.24 -5.63
C MET A 313 0.48 14.25 -6.48
N ILE A 314 0.69 13.26 -7.34
CA ILE A 314 1.91 13.15 -8.18
C ILE A 314 1.72 13.89 -9.52
N GLU A 315 0.49 14.10 -10.00
CA GLU A 315 0.25 14.62 -11.36
C GLU A 315 -0.47 15.98 -11.44
N THR A 316 -0.80 16.62 -10.31
CA THR A 316 -1.52 17.93 -10.29
C THR A 316 -0.63 19.16 -10.06
N ARG A 317 0.70 19.04 -10.15
CA ARG A 317 1.62 20.19 -10.19
C ARG A 317 2.72 20.01 -11.24
N CYS A 318 2.33 20.13 -12.50
CA CYS A 318 3.17 20.64 -13.59
C CYS A 318 2.46 21.84 -14.21
#